data_AF-I7MJB3-F1
#
_entry.id   AF-I7MJB3-F1
#
_cell.length_a   1.000
_cell.length_b   1.000
_cell.length_c   1.000
_cell.angle_alpha   90.00
_cell.angle_beta   90.00
_cell.angle_gamma   90.00
#
_symmetry.space_group_name_H-M   'P 1'
#
loop_
_entity.id
_entity.type
_entity.pdbx_description
1 polymer ?
#
loop_
_entity_poly.entity_id
_entity_poly.type
_entity_poly.pdbx_seq_one_letter_code
_entity_poly.pdbx_strand_id
1 'polypeptide(L)'
;MIKIAGIFTLIMISYQIVQVISIDQQNQNFNVSTPYTKLDYSDIQQMFIQYSKLYPDYIRLKYINDESSIDFSQTKCGRYLQQKDCLYFYAEITNFKNNQNNYTNIPQVLLTGGLQGNNTLGSNIVTYLAEYLLKNTNSTKIIQLLSERLIILYPIPNPQGFQQYSSQETQQNGRRINVEFDFPYFVGQQGEKTLDCLQSVSAKALTYLFQTYLFTLGASFNLGETPSIQYPLPAAINQQSKEIIQSIQQSITESLQKNSPANSFLSISNYNIQSLNSQNQQAKSYYEWANIMAYNQNLNPSLNQLPICKEVQLSQQSITMQSNQCLLFKIVCNRQEPTEQTYGDKESSSNPYSTNIGHISRNIQLAQQLIEMAAPFIVSQVSINNNNNVYLQWFVDGCFNVSNTQLFYRVQDKLIVQQKVDKYTNIDEISQDFILAKSFINQPGYLIGGQNQYQHSWNFQNETVIDIIITASCDQQWSESGDQQNNSAFIQLRTNPNYSTSNQNFNISSKQTIFKRIPQVQSIQNKMSLCKIYKQIPLSNHSNSLLNRVIIVGFKKLIAPRDFLILDGNLSRPRRLIDNPNNSRNIHKMQRQIH
;
A
#
# COMPACT_ATOMS: atom_id res chain seq x y z
N MET A 1 33.28 -53.90 -53.62
CA MET A 1 32.82 -54.07 -52.23
C MET A 1 33.79 -53.48 -51.19
N ILE A 2 34.45 -52.36 -51.51
CA ILE A 2 35.23 -51.51 -50.58
C ILE A 2 34.99 -50.08 -51.07
N LYS A 3 33.92 -49.42 -50.59
CA LYS A 3 33.69 -47.96 -50.75
C LYS A 3 32.43 -47.40 -50.07
N ILE A 4 31.82 -48.11 -49.11
CA ILE A 4 30.63 -47.61 -48.38
C ILE A 4 30.87 -47.46 -46.86
N ALA A 5 31.99 -47.95 -46.32
CA ALA A 5 32.30 -47.82 -44.89
C ALA A 5 32.94 -46.48 -44.47
N GLY A 6 33.33 -45.62 -45.41
CA GLY A 6 34.01 -44.34 -45.11
C GLY A 6 33.11 -43.11 -44.95
N ILE A 7 31.83 -43.22 -45.29
CA ILE A 7 30.89 -42.07 -45.28
C ILE A 7 30.05 -42.05 -43.99
N PHE A 8 29.88 -43.19 -43.31
CA PHE A 8 29.14 -43.24 -42.05
C PHE A 8 29.92 -42.71 -40.83
N THR A 9 31.26 -42.71 -40.87
CA THR A 9 32.08 -42.21 -39.75
C THR A 9 32.22 -40.69 -39.73
N LEU A 10 32.02 -40.01 -40.87
CA LEU A 10 32.09 -38.55 -40.97
C LEU A 10 30.77 -37.85 -40.58
N ILE A 11 29.63 -38.53 -40.71
CA ILE A 11 28.31 -37.96 -40.34
C ILE A 11 28.07 -38.04 -38.82
N MET A 12 28.66 -39.02 -38.12
CA MET A 12 28.54 -39.15 -36.66
C MET A 12 29.44 -38.18 -35.87
N ILE A 13 30.55 -37.71 -36.44
CA ILE A 13 31.41 -36.70 -35.80
C ILE A 13 30.82 -35.29 -35.97
N SER A 14 30.12 -35.00 -37.07
CA SER A 14 29.40 -33.73 -37.23
C SER A 14 28.18 -33.59 -36.32
N TYR A 15 27.55 -34.70 -35.89
CA TYR A 15 26.40 -34.64 -34.97
C TYR A 15 26.81 -34.44 -33.51
N GLN A 16 28.03 -34.85 -33.11
CA GLN A 16 28.54 -34.56 -31.75
C GLN A 16 29.20 -33.18 -31.62
N ILE A 17 29.71 -32.58 -32.70
CA ILE A 17 30.27 -31.21 -32.63
C ILE A 17 29.15 -30.14 -32.67
N VAL A 18 28.00 -30.42 -33.30
CA VAL A 18 26.84 -29.51 -33.27
C VAL A 18 26.12 -29.51 -31.91
N GLN A 19 26.30 -30.54 -31.07
CA GLN A 19 25.80 -30.52 -29.68
C GLN A 19 26.76 -29.89 -28.66
N VAL A 20 27.99 -29.54 -29.04
CA VAL A 20 28.96 -28.90 -28.13
C VAL A 20 29.01 -27.37 -28.33
N ILE A 21 28.38 -26.81 -29.37
CA ILE A 21 28.34 -25.36 -29.60
C ILE A 21 26.97 -24.73 -29.24
N SER A 22 25.98 -25.50 -28.78
CA SER A 22 24.70 -24.97 -28.27
C SER A 22 24.55 -24.98 -26.75
N ILE A 23 25.63 -25.12 -25.99
CA ILE A 23 25.59 -25.02 -24.51
C ILE A 23 25.93 -23.61 -24.01
N ASP A 24 26.48 -22.71 -24.83
CA ASP A 24 26.90 -21.37 -24.38
C ASP A 24 25.88 -20.23 -24.62
N GLN A 25 24.61 -20.56 -24.94
CA GLN A 25 23.49 -19.60 -24.84
C GLN A 25 22.56 -19.86 -23.65
N GLN A 26 22.97 -20.74 -22.72
CA GLN A 26 22.45 -20.78 -21.35
C GLN A 26 23.31 -20.02 -20.34
N ASN A 27 24.18 -19.12 -20.80
CA ASN A 27 24.39 -17.88 -20.05
C ASN A 27 23.11 -17.04 -20.17
N GLN A 28 22.04 -17.53 -19.52
CA GLN A 28 21.17 -16.62 -18.79
C GLN A 28 22.14 -15.70 -18.07
N ASN A 29 22.10 -14.41 -18.38
CA ASN A 29 22.60 -13.44 -17.44
C ASN A 29 21.94 -13.83 -16.12
N PHE A 30 22.67 -14.52 -15.24
CA PHE A 30 22.36 -14.57 -13.83
C PHE A 30 22.42 -13.10 -13.46
N ASN A 31 21.29 -12.41 -13.61
CA ASN A 31 21.06 -11.16 -12.94
C ASN A 31 21.25 -11.52 -11.49
N VAL A 32 22.46 -11.25 -10.99
CA VAL A 32 22.79 -11.49 -9.59
C VAL A 32 21.82 -10.60 -8.84
N SER A 33 20.79 -11.24 -8.27
CA SER A 33 19.76 -10.55 -7.52
C SER A 33 20.45 -9.67 -6.48
N THR A 34 20.09 -8.39 -6.46
CA THR A 34 20.79 -7.42 -5.60
C THR A 34 20.43 -7.72 -4.14
N PRO A 35 21.40 -8.12 -3.29
CA PRO A 35 21.13 -8.43 -1.90
C PRO A 35 20.71 -7.16 -1.15
N TYR A 36 19.93 -7.33 -0.10
CA TYR A 36 19.72 -6.26 0.86
C TYR A 36 20.97 -6.06 1.72
N THR A 37 21.21 -4.82 2.13
CA THR A 37 22.32 -4.43 3.00
C THR A 37 21.80 -3.68 4.20
N LYS A 38 22.57 -3.67 5.29
CA LYS A 38 22.21 -2.90 6.48
C LYS A 38 22.36 -1.41 6.21
N LEU A 39 21.29 -0.67 6.51
CA LEU A 39 21.21 0.77 6.41
C LEU A 39 21.41 1.39 7.79
N ASP A 40 22.25 2.42 7.85
CA ASP A 40 22.37 3.27 9.03
C ASP A 40 21.36 4.43 9.01
N TYR A 41 21.41 5.28 10.04
CA TYR A 41 20.46 6.40 10.18
C TYR A 41 20.55 7.39 9.00
N SER A 42 21.77 7.68 8.55
CA SER A 42 22.02 8.59 7.43
C SER A 42 21.57 7.97 6.11
N ASP A 43 21.84 6.68 5.90
CA ASP A 43 21.43 5.96 4.68
C ASP A 43 19.91 6.00 4.54
N ILE A 44 19.17 5.66 5.60
CA ILE A 44 17.70 5.68 5.59
C ILE A 44 17.19 7.09 5.27
N GLN A 45 17.68 8.12 5.95
CA GLN A 45 17.26 9.49 5.71
C GLN A 45 17.54 9.93 4.26
N GLN A 46 18.74 9.63 3.74
CA GLN A 46 19.12 9.98 2.37
C GLN A 46 18.26 9.25 1.35
N MET A 47 17.94 7.98 1.56
CA MET A 47 17.04 7.22 0.68
C MET A 47 15.67 7.87 0.58
N PHE A 48 15.04 8.24 1.70
CA PHE A 48 13.74 8.92 1.68
C PHE A 48 13.80 10.31 1.01
N ILE A 49 14.87 11.07 1.21
CA ILE A 49 15.09 12.36 0.51
C ILE A 49 15.27 12.14 -1.00
N GLN A 50 15.97 11.09 -1.41
CA GLN A 50 16.14 10.76 -2.83
C GLN A 50 14.82 10.30 -3.44
N TYR A 51 14.05 9.46 -2.73
CA TYR A 51 12.76 8.97 -3.20
C TYR A 51 11.73 10.07 -3.38
N SER A 52 11.65 11.04 -2.46
CA SER A 52 10.75 12.20 -2.61
C SER A 52 11.07 13.05 -3.83
N LYS A 53 12.34 13.10 -4.25
CA LYS A 53 12.77 13.79 -5.49
C LYS A 53 12.51 12.97 -6.75
N LEU A 54 12.74 11.66 -6.70
CA LEU A 54 12.63 10.77 -7.88
C LEU A 54 11.18 10.38 -8.19
N TYR A 55 10.33 10.30 -7.17
CA TYR A 55 8.94 9.84 -7.30
C TYR A 55 7.95 10.84 -6.66
N PRO A 56 7.95 12.13 -7.04
CA PRO A 56 7.14 13.16 -6.39
C PRO A 56 5.63 12.92 -6.53
N ASP A 57 5.21 12.16 -7.55
CA ASP A 57 3.81 11.76 -7.77
C ASP A 57 3.36 10.64 -6.80
N TYR A 58 4.30 9.98 -6.10
CA TYR A 58 4.02 8.78 -5.31
C TYR A 58 4.40 8.87 -3.83
N ILE A 59 5.30 9.78 -3.46
CA ILE A 59 5.78 9.91 -2.07
C ILE A 59 5.88 11.36 -1.64
N ARG A 60 5.45 11.64 -0.41
CA ARG A 60 5.70 12.90 0.30
C ARG A 60 6.44 12.60 1.59
N LEU A 61 7.64 13.16 1.72
CA LEU A 61 8.44 13.09 2.94
C LEU A 61 8.05 14.23 3.86
N LYS A 62 7.75 13.92 5.12
CA LYS A 62 7.31 14.88 6.14
C LYS A 62 8.13 14.75 7.41
N TYR A 63 8.22 15.85 8.15
CA TYR A 63 9.00 15.96 9.38
C TYR A 63 8.08 16.40 10.52
N ILE A 64 7.93 15.56 11.55
CA ILE A 64 7.11 15.87 12.71
C ILE A 64 7.70 17.05 13.49
N ASN A 65 9.03 17.22 13.41
CA ASN A 65 9.74 18.39 13.93
C ASN A 65 9.17 19.72 13.42
N ASP A 66 8.72 19.76 12.17
CA ASP A 66 8.26 20.99 11.52
C ASP A 66 6.74 21.20 11.63
N GLU A 67 5.99 20.12 11.85
CA GLU A 67 4.52 20.13 11.81
C GLU A 67 3.86 20.11 13.20
N SER A 68 4.60 19.77 14.27
CA SER A 68 4.05 19.60 15.62
C SER A 68 4.62 20.61 16.63
N SER A 69 3.93 20.77 17.76
CA SER A 69 4.39 21.58 18.90
C SER A 69 5.22 20.78 19.92
N ILE A 70 5.70 19.58 19.56
CA ILE A 70 6.46 18.71 20.45
C ILE A 70 7.85 19.32 20.71
N ASP A 71 8.31 19.29 21.96
CA ASP A 71 9.67 19.67 22.32
C ASP A 71 10.66 18.54 21.98
N PHE A 72 11.32 18.67 20.83
CA PHE A 72 12.34 17.72 20.36
C PHE A 72 13.72 17.93 20.98
N SER A 73 13.92 19.00 21.77
CA SER A 73 15.23 19.26 22.37
C SER A 73 15.64 18.16 23.36
N GLN A 74 14.68 17.41 23.89
CA GLN A 74 14.88 16.35 24.87
C GLN A 74 15.66 15.14 24.34
N THR A 75 15.73 14.96 23.01
CA THR A 75 16.45 13.86 22.38
C THR A 75 17.53 14.37 21.42
N LYS A 76 18.74 13.83 21.60
CA LYS A 76 19.91 14.23 20.81
C LYS A 76 20.47 13.06 20.01
N CYS A 77 20.66 13.33 18.72
CA CYS A 77 21.22 12.44 17.73
C CYS A 77 22.59 12.99 17.31
N GLY A 78 23.58 12.12 17.12
CA GLY A 78 24.96 12.47 16.80
C GLY A 78 25.97 11.87 17.78
N ARG A 79 27.25 11.94 17.42
CA ARG A 79 28.34 11.66 18.37
C ARG A 79 28.44 12.81 19.38
N TYR A 80 28.96 12.56 20.58
CA TYR A 80 28.96 13.48 21.73
C TYR A 80 29.30 14.95 21.39
N LEU A 81 30.28 15.21 20.53
CA LEU A 81 30.73 16.56 20.14
C LEU A 81 29.95 17.19 18.97
N GLN A 82 29.03 16.47 18.34
CA GLN A 82 28.25 16.88 17.15
C GLN A 82 26.75 16.56 17.32
N GLN A 83 26.27 16.51 18.56
CA GLN A 83 24.87 16.23 18.86
C GLN A 83 23.97 17.35 18.32
N LYS A 84 22.92 16.95 17.61
CA LYS A 84 21.84 17.78 17.09
C LYS A 84 20.52 17.19 17.54
N ASP A 85 19.44 17.95 17.39
CA ASP A 85 18.10 17.40 17.61
C ASP A 85 17.87 16.22 16.66
N CYS A 86 17.25 15.16 17.18
CA CYS A 86 16.87 14.03 16.35
C CYS A 86 15.78 14.43 15.35
N LEU A 87 15.91 13.94 14.11
CA LEU A 87 14.87 14.12 13.11
C LEU A 87 13.88 12.95 13.18
N TYR A 88 12.61 13.30 13.37
CA TYR A 88 11.46 12.42 13.37
C TYR A 88 10.71 12.66 12.05
N PHE A 89 10.90 11.77 11.09
CA PHE A 89 10.32 11.88 9.76
C PHE A 89 9.52 10.64 9.40
N TYR A 90 8.55 10.82 8.51
CA TYR A 90 7.72 9.77 7.97
C TYR A 90 7.41 10.06 6.50
N ALA A 91 6.94 9.05 5.78
CA ALA A 91 6.56 9.19 4.39
C ALA A 91 5.10 8.81 4.18
N GLU A 92 4.38 9.66 3.46
CA GLU A 92 3.10 9.32 2.85
C GLU A 92 3.38 8.71 1.47
N ILE A 93 2.82 7.53 1.19
CA ILE A 93 2.94 6.85 -0.10
C ILE A 93 1.55 6.47 -0.62
N THR A 94 1.22 6.99 -1.80
CA THR A 94 -0.02 6.74 -2.55
C THR A 94 0.18 7.27 -3.97
N ASN A 95 -0.75 7.05 -4.90
CA ASN A 95 -0.68 7.71 -6.21
C ASN A 95 -1.31 9.11 -6.12
N PHE A 96 -0.54 10.12 -5.71
CA PHE A 96 -1.05 11.49 -5.51
C PHE A 96 -1.58 12.12 -6.79
N LYS A 97 -1.06 11.71 -7.95
CA LYS A 97 -1.53 12.21 -9.25
C LYS A 97 -2.91 11.67 -9.62
N ASN A 98 -3.17 10.39 -9.36
CA ASN A 98 -4.50 9.83 -9.59
C ASN A 98 -5.48 10.20 -8.46
N ASN A 99 -4.96 10.45 -7.26
CA ASN A 99 -5.75 10.71 -6.06
C ASN A 99 -5.77 12.19 -5.64
N GLN A 100 -5.55 13.13 -6.56
CA GLN A 100 -5.27 14.55 -6.27
C GLN A 100 -6.16 15.20 -5.18
N ASN A 101 -7.44 14.82 -5.10
CA ASN A 101 -8.38 15.31 -4.08
C ASN A 101 -9.02 14.20 -3.22
N ASN A 102 -8.69 12.94 -3.46
CA ASN A 102 -9.35 11.78 -2.84
C ASN A 102 -8.44 10.98 -1.91
N TYR A 103 -7.13 11.24 -1.88
CA TYR A 103 -6.22 10.49 -1.00
C TYR A 103 -6.52 10.71 0.50
N THR A 104 -7.27 11.75 0.85
CA THR A 104 -7.76 11.97 2.20
C THR A 104 -8.95 11.08 2.57
N ASN A 105 -9.56 10.41 1.57
CA ASN A 105 -10.78 9.63 1.72
C ASN A 105 -10.59 8.12 1.52
N ILE A 106 -9.34 7.66 1.47
CA ILE A 106 -8.99 6.26 1.29
C ILE A 106 -8.43 5.66 2.59
N PRO A 107 -8.58 4.34 2.82
CA PRO A 107 -8.05 3.68 3.99
C PRO A 107 -6.55 3.88 4.16
N GLN A 108 -6.13 4.00 5.43
CA GLN A 108 -4.79 4.41 5.79
C GLN A 108 -4.08 3.30 6.56
N VAL A 109 -2.87 2.98 6.15
CA VAL A 109 -2.07 1.88 6.72
C VAL A 109 -0.80 2.44 7.36
N LEU A 110 -0.56 2.11 8.63
CA LEU A 110 0.67 2.50 9.32
C LEU A 110 1.67 1.34 9.34
N LEU A 111 2.88 1.56 8.84
CA LEU A 111 3.98 0.60 8.94
C LEU A 111 5.17 1.27 9.61
N THR A 112 5.60 0.68 10.72
CA THR A 112 6.70 1.21 11.54
C THR A 112 7.77 0.16 11.78
N GLY A 113 8.98 0.59 12.08
CA GLY A 113 10.08 -0.28 12.48
C GLY A 113 11.00 0.48 13.43
N GLY A 114 11.75 -0.21 14.28
CA GLY A 114 12.70 0.48 15.18
C GLY A 114 12.04 1.27 16.31
N LEU A 115 10.87 0.84 16.80
CA LEU A 115 10.29 1.36 18.05
C LEU A 115 11.26 1.14 19.22
N GLN A 116 11.82 -0.07 19.28
CA GLN A 116 13.04 -0.36 20.03
C GLN A 116 14.22 0.09 19.17
N GLY A 117 14.97 1.11 19.58
CA GLY A 117 15.95 1.75 18.70
C GLY A 117 17.04 0.79 18.18
N ASN A 118 17.50 -0.15 19.01
CA ASN A 118 18.48 -1.16 18.62
C ASN A 118 17.97 -2.22 17.62
N ASN A 119 16.68 -2.23 17.29
CA ASN A 119 16.14 -3.05 16.22
C ASN A 119 16.33 -2.33 14.88
N THR A 120 17.50 -2.52 14.28
CA THR A 120 17.81 -1.92 12.98
C THR A 120 17.08 -2.65 11.85
N LEU A 121 16.84 -3.96 11.97
CA LEU A 121 16.11 -4.76 10.99
C LEU A 121 14.73 -4.17 10.68
N GLY A 122 13.96 -3.77 11.69
CA GLY A 122 12.63 -3.19 11.50
C GLY A 122 12.66 -1.93 10.65
N SER A 123 13.58 -1.01 10.94
CA SER A 123 13.77 0.21 10.16
C SER A 123 14.20 -0.06 8.72
N ASN A 124 15.06 -1.07 8.53
CA ASN A 124 15.51 -1.53 7.22
C ASN A 124 14.34 -2.09 6.40
N ILE A 125 13.48 -2.93 6.99
CA ILE A 125 12.27 -3.47 6.34
C ILE A 125 11.38 -2.33 5.82
N VAL A 126 11.06 -1.35 6.67
CA VAL A 126 10.17 -0.22 6.27
C VAL A 126 10.81 0.63 5.17
N THR A 127 12.13 0.82 5.22
CA THR A 127 12.86 1.59 4.21
C THR A 127 12.89 0.88 2.86
N TYR A 128 13.21 -0.42 2.84
CA TYR A 128 13.20 -1.21 1.61
C TYR A 128 11.79 -1.48 1.08
N LEU A 129 10.76 -1.47 1.93
CA LEU A 129 9.38 -1.46 1.47
C LEU A 129 9.08 -0.20 0.65
N ALA A 130 9.54 0.98 1.10
CA ALA A 130 9.40 2.22 0.33
C ALA A 130 10.08 2.08 -1.05
N GLU A 131 11.31 1.55 -1.07
CA GLU A 131 12.02 1.27 -2.33
C GLU A 131 11.20 0.37 -3.24
N TYR A 132 10.71 -0.75 -2.70
CA TYR A 132 9.95 -1.74 -3.46
C TYR A 132 8.67 -1.15 -4.06
N LEU A 133 7.88 -0.41 -3.28
CA LEU A 133 6.65 0.23 -3.77
C LEU A 133 6.95 1.23 -4.89
N LEU A 134 7.97 2.07 -4.72
CA LEU A 134 8.27 3.15 -5.67
C LEU A 134 8.90 2.65 -6.97
N LYS A 135 9.80 1.67 -6.89
CA LYS A 135 10.45 1.09 -8.08
C LYS A 135 9.52 0.22 -8.92
N ASN A 136 8.42 -0.26 -8.35
CA ASN A 136 7.47 -1.15 -9.04
C ASN A 136 6.15 -0.44 -9.38
N THR A 137 6.14 0.90 -9.49
CA THR A 137 4.94 1.68 -9.86
C THR A 137 4.41 1.41 -11.27
N ASN A 138 5.13 0.64 -12.08
CA ASN A 138 4.69 0.11 -13.37
C ASN A 138 3.94 -1.24 -13.27
N SER A 139 4.02 -1.92 -12.11
CA SER A 139 3.30 -3.16 -11.86
C SER A 139 1.83 -2.89 -11.59
N THR A 140 0.94 -3.59 -12.30
CA THR A 140 -0.52 -3.48 -12.10
C THR A 140 -0.92 -3.65 -10.63
N LYS A 141 -0.27 -4.59 -9.92
CA LYS A 141 -0.52 -4.85 -8.50
C LYS A 141 -0.20 -3.63 -7.64
N ILE A 142 0.97 -3.01 -7.85
CA ILE A 142 1.41 -1.84 -7.08
C ILE A 142 0.58 -0.61 -7.43
N ILE A 143 0.23 -0.42 -8.71
CA ILE A 143 -0.68 0.65 -9.14
C ILE A 143 -2.00 0.55 -8.38
N GLN A 144 -2.58 -0.66 -8.28
CA GLN A 144 -3.83 -0.89 -7.56
C GLN A 144 -3.69 -0.60 -6.06
N LEU A 145 -2.60 -1.06 -5.44
CA LEU A 145 -2.33 -0.79 -4.02
C LEU A 145 -2.26 0.71 -3.73
N LEU A 146 -1.49 1.45 -4.54
CA LEU A 146 -1.28 2.88 -4.35
C LEU A 146 -2.48 3.74 -4.78
N SER A 147 -3.39 3.22 -5.60
CA SER A 147 -4.59 3.98 -6.02
C SER A 147 -5.67 3.99 -4.94
N GLU A 148 -5.76 2.94 -4.12
CA GLU A 148 -6.88 2.75 -3.20
C GLU A 148 -6.50 2.91 -1.71
N ARG A 149 -5.24 3.21 -1.40
CA ARG A 149 -4.74 3.35 -0.02
C ARG A 149 -3.75 4.48 0.13
N LEU A 150 -3.70 5.00 1.35
CA LEU A 150 -2.62 5.86 1.82
C LEU A 150 -1.74 5.07 2.78
N ILE A 151 -0.47 4.86 2.43
CA ILE A 151 0.48 4.12 3.24
C ILE A 151 1.36 5.13 3.97
N ILE A 152 1.39 5.07 5.30
CA ILE A 152 2.28 5.86 6.14
C ILE A 152 3.42 4.98 6.61
N LEU A 153 4.63 5.31 6.16
CA LEU A 153 5.86 4.63 6.57
C LEU A 153 6.59 5.48 7.60
N TYR A 154 6.82 4.92 8.78
CA TYR A 154 7.59 5.57 9.85
C TYR A 154 8.79 4.69 10.23
N PRO A 155 9.93 4.85 9.52
CA PRO A 155 11.03 3.90 9.59
C PRO A 155 11.81 3.95 10.89
N ILE A 156 11.87 5.10 11.58
CA ILE A 156 12.66 5.28 12.79
C ILE A 156 11.88 6.12 13.83
N PRO A 157 10.89 5.54 14.53
CA PRO A 157 10.16 6.22 15.59
C PRO A 157 11.02 6.60 16.78
N ASN A 158 12.08 5.83 17.08
CA ASN A 158 13.05 6.10 18.13
C ASN A 158 14.45 6.39 17.54
N PRO A 159 14.65 7.57 16.91
CA PRO A 159 15.90 7.92 16.22
C PRO A 159 17.10 8.00 17.18
N GLN A 160 16.85 8.46 18.41
CA GLN A 160 17.87 8.54 19.46
C GLN A 160 18.38 7.15 19.84
N GLY A 161 17.46 6.23 20.14
CA GLY A 161 17.80 4.85 20.47
C GLY A 161 18.45 4.14 19.29
N PHE A 162 17.98 4.40 18.06
CA PHE A 162 18.56 3.83 16.84
C PHE A 162 20.03 4.18 16.68
N GLN A 163 20.36 5.47 16.79
CA GLN A 163 21.74 5.91 16.62
C GLN A 163 22.67 5.44 17.73
N GLN A 164 22.15 5.26 18.94
CA GLN A 164 22.92 4.75 20.07
C GLN A 164 22.88 3.23 20.22
N TYR A 165 22.18 2.53 19.31
CA TYR A 165 21.94 1.10 19.41
C TYR A 165 21.34 0.69 20.77
N SER A 166 20.39 1.48 21.27
CA SER A 166 19.65 1.27 22.52
C SER A 166 18.19 0.95 22.22
N SER A 167 17.63 -0.04 22.93
CA SER A 167 16.19 -0.34 22.84
C SER A 167 15.32 0.81 23.35
N GLN A 168 15.81 1.55 24.34
CA GLN A 168 15.10 2.66 24.99
C GLN A 168 15.52 4.01 24.39
N GLU A 169 14.63 5.00 24.50
CA GLU A 169 14.97 6.42 24.30
C GLU A 169 15.65 6.95 25.57
N THR A 170 16.82 7.56 25.42
CA THR A 170 17.51 8.27 26.51
C THR A 170 17.33 9.77 26.31
N GLN A 171 16.66 10.41 27.26
CA GLN A 171 16.48 11.87 27.29
C GLN A 171 17.77 12.58 27.76
N GLN A 172 17.87 13.89 27.51
CA GLN A 172 19.04 14.69 27.92
C GLN A 172 19.38 14.63 29.42
N ASN A 173 18.37 14.48 30.28
CA ASN A 173 18.56 14.32 31.73
C ASN A 173 19.07 12.92 32.14
N GLY A 174 19.37 12.03 31.17
CA GLY A 174 19.83 10.67 31.37
C GLY A 174 18.71 9.65 31.63
N ARG A 175 17.45 10.08 31.68
CA ARG A 175 16.31 9.19 31.87
C ARG A 175 16.14 8.27 30.66
N ARG A 176 15.98 6.98 30.91
CA ARG A 176 15.75 5.95 29.89
C ARG A 176 14.29 5.53 29.91
N ILE A 177 13.62 5.60 28.77
CA ILE A 177 12.19 5.34 28.62
C ILE A 177 12.00 4.22 27.61
N ASN A 178 11.23 3.20 28.00
CA ASN A 178 10.76 2.19 27.06
C ASN A 178 9.55 2.74 26.30
N VAL A 179 9.78 3.17 25.06
CA VAL A 179 8.77 3.78 24.20
C VAL A 179 7.54 2.89 24.04
N GLU A 180 7.71 1.55 23.99
CA GLU A 180 6.62 0.61 23.80
C GLU A 180 5.54 0.69 24.90
N PHE A 181 5.90 1.12 26.12
CA PHE A 181 5.01 1.16 27.29
C PHE A 181 4.73 2.59 27.78
N ASP A 182 5.12 3.60 27.01
CA ASP A 182 4.99 5.01 27.38
C ASP A 182 3.71 5.65 26.83
N PHE A 183 2.62 4.88 26.76
CA PHE A 183 1.33 5.30 26.23
C PHE A 183 0.26 5.28 27.33
N PRO A 184 -0.74 6.19 27.32
CA PRO A 184 -1.77 6.22 28.34
C PRO A 184 -2.65 4.97 28.26
N TYR A 185 -2.92 4.32 29.39
CA TYR A 185 -3.87 3.23 29.45
C TYR A 185 -4.79 3.31 30.67
N PHE A 186 -6.05 2.87 30.55
CA PHE A 186 -6.98 2.80 31.67
C PHE A 186 -6.48 1.84 32.75
N VAL A 187 -5.91 2.37 33.83
CA VAL A 187 -5.70 1.59 35.05
C VAL A 187 -7.05 1.49 35.75
N GLY A 188 -7.61 0.29 35.78
CA GLY A 188 -8.88 0.02 36.44
C GLY A 188 -8.80 0.34 37.93
N GLN A 189 -9.81 1.08 38.40
CA GLN A 189 -10.21 1.33 39.78
C GLN A 189 -9.41 2.37 40.59
N GLN A 190 -10.10 3.49 40.82
CA GLN A 190 -10.05 4.42 41.96
C GLN A 190 -8.67 4.89 42.45
N GLY A 191 -8.25 6.07 41.96
CA GLY A 191 -7.45 7.00 42.77
C GLY A 191 -6.31 7.72 42.05
N GLU A 192 -5.62 7.06 41.12
CA GLU A 192 -4.44 7.66 40.47
C GLU A 192 -4.83 8.36 39.17
N LYS A 193 -5.24 9.63 39.30
CA LYS A 193 -5.72 10.47 38.19
C LYS A 193 -4.66 10.85 37.15
N THR A 194 -3.40 10.47 37.31
CA THR A 194 -2.32 10.90 36.42
C THR A 194 -1.26 9.82 36.24
N LEU A 195 -1.08 9.36 35.00
CA LEU A 195 -0.01 8.42 34.63
C LEU A 195 1.23 9.18 34.15
N ASP A 196 2.39 8.60 34.44
CA ASP A 196 3.66 8.96 33.81
C ASP A 196 3.68 8.31 32.41
N CYS A 197 2.99 8.92 31.45
CA CYS A 197 2.89 8.48 30.06
C CYS A 197 3.21 9.61 29.08
N LEU A 198 3.45 9.26 27.82
CA LEU A 198 3.89 10.18 26.76
C LEU A 198 5.05 11.04 27.24
N GLN A 199 6.03 10.44 27.91
CA GLN A 199 7.21 11.13 28.41
C GLN A 199 8.29 11.24 27.33
N SER A 200 8.46 10.17 26.56
CA SER A 200 9.35 10.10 25.41
C SER A 200 8.86 10.94 24.25
N VAL A 201 9.81 11.55 23.53
CA VAL A 201 9.53 12.28 22.29
C VAL A 201 9.00 11.32 21.23
N SER A 202 9.52 10.08 21.20
CA SER A 202 9.05 9.01 20.32
C SER A 202 7.56 8.68 20.51
N ALA A 203 7.08 8.53 21.75
CA ALA A 203 5.66 8.24 22.01
C ALA A 203 4.77 9.44 21.62
N LYS A 204 5.18 10.67 21.96
CA LYS A 204 4.48 11.90 21.53
C LYS A 204 4.37 11.99 20.00
N ALA A 205 5.45 11.69 19.28
CA ALA A 205 5.49 11.73 17.82
C ALA A 205 4.57 10.65 17.19
N LEU A 206 4.52 9.45 17.76
CA LEU A 206 3.55 8.42 17.35
C LEU A 206 2.12 8.87 17.63
N THR A 207 1.85 9.46 18.79
CA THR A 207 0.52 10.02 19.10
C THR A 207 0.11 11.12 18.13
N TYR A 208 1.04 12.00 17.73
CA TYR A 208 0.78 13.00 16.69
C TYR A 208 0.31 12.37 15.37
N LEU A 209 0.91 11.26 14.93
CA LEU A 209 0.46 10.57 13.72
C LEU A 209 -0.98 10.03 13.88
N PHE A 210 -1.31 9.42 15.02
CA PHE A 210 -2.68 8.94 15.28
C PHE A 210 -3.71 10.08 15.44
N GLN A 211 -3.26 11.27 15.81
CA GLN A 211 -4.09 12.48 15.84
C GLN A 211 -4.26 13.10 14.45
N THR A 212 -3.33 12.84 13.53
CA THR A 212 -3.34 13.38 12.17
C THR A 212 -4.10 12.48 11.19
N TYR A 213 -3.93 11.17 11.33
CA TYR A 213 -4.40 10.16 10.38
C TYR A 213 -5.56 9.31 10.95
N LEU A 214 -6.19 8.55 10.07
CA LEU A 214 -7.26 7.58 10.36
C LEU A 214 -6.79 6.15 10.04
N PHE A 215 -5.80 5.68 10.80
CA PHE A 215 -5.28 4.33 10.60
C PHE A 215 -6.34 3.27 10.85
N THR A 216 -6.54 2.39 9.87
CA THR A 216 -7.45 1.25 9.99
C THR A 216 -6.69 -0.03 10.34
N LEU A 217 -5.47 -0.15 9.81
CA LEU A 217 -4.62 -1.32 9.90
C LEU A 217 -3.16 -0.88 10.00
N GLY A 218 -2.32 -1.66 10.68
CA GLY A 218 -0.90 -1.39 10.68
C GLY A 218 -0.05 -2.50 11.27
N ALA A 219 1.26 -2.37 11.12
CA ALA A 219 2.22 -3.26 11.75
C ALA A 219 3.46 -2.51 12.23
N SER A 220 4.08 -3.04 13.28
CA SER A 220 5.42 -2.63 13.71
C SER A 220 6.36 -3.83 13.68
N PHE A 221 7.50 -3.67 12.99
CA PHE A 221 8.54 -4.70 12.91
C PHE A 221 9.52 -4.55 14.07
N ASN A 222 9.69 -5.62 14.87
CA ASN A 222 10.34 -5.67 16.17
C ASN A 222 11.33 -6.83 16.29
N LEU A 223 12.24 -6.74 17.25
CA LEU A 223 12.97 -7.89 17.79
C LEU A 223 12.25 -8.43 19.04
N GLY A 224 12.50 -9.68 19.39
CA GLY A 224 11.87 -10.31 20.55
C GLY A 224 12.09 -11.82 20.59
N GLU A 225 11.89 -12.44 21.75
CA GLU A 225 12.39 -13.79 22.07
C GLU A 225 12.11 -14.86 21.01
N THR A 226 10.89 -14.88 20.47
CA THR A 226 10.44 -15.85 19.48
C THR A 226 9.81 -15.15 18.27
N PRO A 227 10.23 -15.49 17.03
CA PRO A 227 9.61 -14.96 15.83
C PRO A 227 8.11 -15.17 15.84
N SER A 228 7.34 -14.08 15.80
CA SER A 228 5.89 -14.16 15.92
C SER A 228 5.15 -12.99 15.26
N ILE A 229 3.90 -13.22 14.88
CA ILE A 229 2.92 -12.21 14.51
C ILE A 229 1.95 -12.12 15.68
N GLN A 230 1.97 -10.98 16.37
CA GLN A 230 1.20 -10.77 17.59
C GLN A 230 0.07 -9.77 17.32
N TYR A 231 -1.15 -10.14 17.72
CA TYR A 231 -2.33 -9.28 17.59
C TYR A 231 -2.76 -8.69 18.94
N PRO A 232 -3.29 -7.45 18.97
CA PRO A 232 -3.68 -6.81 20.22
C PRO A 232 -4.93 -7.47 20.80
N LEU A 233 -4.98 -7.56 22.12
CA LEU A 233 -6.20 -8.03 22.78
C LEU A 233 -7.34 -7.03 22.53
N PRO A 234 -8.57 -7.52 22.29
CA PRO A 234 -9.73 -6.64 22.21
C PRO A 234 -9.88 -5.83 23.50
N ALA A 235 -10.36 -4.59 23.38
CA ALA A 235 -10.74 -3.76 24.52
C ALA A 235 -11.82 -4.47 25.37
N ALA A 236 -12.15 -3.94 26.56
CA ALA A 236 -13.16 -4.50 27.47
C ALA A 236 -14.59 -4.49 26.87
N ILE A 237 -14.82 -5.38 25.90
CA ILE A 237 -16.08 -5.72 25.28
C ILE A 237 -16.66 -6.96 25.96
N ASN A 238 -17.95 -7.22 25.74
CA ASN A 238 -18.55 -8.47 26.18
C ASN A 238 -17.77 -9.68 25.60
N GLN A 239 -17.87 -10.83 26.28
CA GLN A 239 -17.08 -12.02 25.94
C GLN A 239 -17.30 -12.50 24.49
N GLN A 240 -18.52 -12.39 23.97
CA GLN A 240 -18.85 -12.79 22.60
C GLN A 240 -18.11 -11.92 21.57
N SER A 241 -18.19 -10.59 21.67
CA SER A 241 -17.48 -9.66 20.78
C SER A 241 -15.95 -9.86 20.84
N LYS A 242 -15.43 -10.24 22.01
CA LYS A 242 -14.00 -10.57 22.19
C LYS A 242 -13.58 -11.77 21.34
N GLU A 243 -14.35 -12.86 21.39
CA GLU A 243 -14.06 -14.08 20.63
C GLU A 243 -14.09 -13.83 19.11
N ILE A 244 -15.03 -13.01 18.65
CA ILE A 244 -15.15 -12.64 17.24
C ILE A 244 -13.97 -11.81 16.78
N ILE A 245 -13.63 -10.72 17.49
CA ILE A 245 -12.50 -9.88 17.11
C ILE A 245 -11.21 -10.69 17.12
N GLN A 246 -11.05 -11.59 18.11
CA GLN A 246 -9.92 -12.52 18.14
C GLN A 246 -9.90 -13.46 16.93
N SER A 247 -11.03 -14.01 16.52
CA SER A 247 -11.12 -14.86 15.32
C SER A 247 -10.75 -14.10 14.04
N ILE A 248 -11.19 -12.85 13.91
CA ILE A 248 -10.84 -11.99 12.77
C ILE A 248 -9.34 -11.67 12.78
N GLN A 249 -8.80 -11.25 13.94
CA GLN A 249 -7.38 -10.98 14.11
C GLN A 249 -6.53 -12.22 13.83
N GLN A 250 -6.96 -13.39 14.28
CA GLN A 250 -6.31 -14.66 14.00
C GLN A 250 -6.29 -14.95 12.49
N SER A 251 -7.43 -14.81 11.81
CA SER A 251 -7.53 -14.99 10.35
C SER A 251 -6.57 -14.06 9.60
N ILE A 252 -6.46 -12.79 10.04
CA ILE A 252 -5.48 -11.83 9.51
C ILE A 252 -4.06 -12.36 9.73
N THR A 253 -3.70 -12.75 10.96
CA THR A 253 -2.35 -13.24 11.26
C THR A 253 -1.98 -14.53 10.53
N GLU A 254 -2.92 -15.43 10.30
CA GLU A 254 -2.73 -16.65 9.51
C GLU A 254 -2.42 -16.32 8.05
N SER A 255 -3.16 -15.37 7.47
CA SER A 255 -2.89 -14.88 6.12
C SER A 255 -1.52 -14.19 6.01
N LEU A 256 -1.12 -13.40 7.01
CA LEU A 256 0.20 -12.78 7.07
C LEU A 256 1.33 -13.83 7.21
N GLN A 257 1.15 -14.82 8.08
CA GLN A 257 2.11 -15.92 8.28
C GLN A 257 2.30 -16.72 6.98
N LYS A 258 1.22 -17.06 6.28
CA LYS A 258 1.25 -17.80 5.02
C LYS A 258 2.05 -17.08 3.93
N ASN A 259 2.00 -15.75 3.90
CA ASN A 259 2.74 -14.91 2.94
C ASN A 259 4.13 -14.50 3.44
N SER A 260 4.63 -15.13 4.49
CA SER A 260 5.92 -14.82 5.11
C SER A 260 6.70 -16.10 5.43
N PRO A 261 7.08 -16.87 4.40
CA PRO A 261 7.58 -18.23 4.59
C PRO A 261 8.87 -18.28 5.43
N ALA A 262 9.06 -19.38 6.15
CA ALA A 262 10.36 -19.77 6.67
C ALA A 262 11.37 -20.01 5.55
N ASN A 263 12.65 -19.96 5.91
CA ASN A 263 13.74 -20.35 5.03
C ASN A 263 14.79 -21.10 5.84
N SER A 264 14.79 -22.43 5.74
CA SER A 264 15.74 -23.29 6.47
C SER A 264 17.18 -23.05 6.05
N PHE A 265 17.45 -22.71 4.78
CA PHE A 265 18.80 -22.41 4.29
C PHE A 265 19.40 -21.18 4.97
N LEU A 266 18.56 -20.19 5.30
CA LEU A 266 18.96 -18.97 6.00
C LEU A 266 18.71 -19.04 7.52
N SER A 267 18.34 -20.21 8.06
CA SER A 267 17.98 -20.39 9.47
C SER A 267 16.83 -19.49 9.95
N ILE A 268 15.89 -19.19 9.05
CA ILE A 268 14.72 -18.35 9.31
C ILE A 268 13.54 -19.25 9.65
N SER A 269 13.03 -19.17 10.88
CA SER A 269 11.88 -19.96 11.32
C SER A 269 10.55 -19.39 10.82
N ASN A 270 9.50 -20.22 10.88
CA ASN A 270 8.13 -19.74 10.70
C ASN A 270 7.79 -18.76 11.83
N TYR A 271 6.89 -17.81 11.54
CA TYR A 271 6.30 -16.97 12.56
C TYR A 271 5.32 -17.78 13.40
N ASN A 272 5.34 -17.64 14.72
CA ASN A 272 4.25 -18.11 15.57
C ASN A 272 3.12 -17.08 15.60
N ILE A 273 1.87 -17.53 15.70
CA ILE A 273 0.72 -16.66 15.91
C ILE A 273 0.39 -16.63 17.39
N GLN A 274 0.28 -15.45 17.98
CA GLN A 274 -0.08 -15.30 19.38
C GLN A 274 -0.82 -13.98 19.63
N SER A 275 -1.61 -13.94 20.69
CA SER A 275 -2.10 -12.67 21.23
C SER A 275 -0.99 -11.95 22.00
N LEU A 276 -1.11 -10.63 22.16
CA LEU A 276 -0.28 -9.91 23.12
C LEU A 276 -0.63 -10.39 24.55
N ASN A 277 0.36 -10.91 25.27
CA ASN A 277 0.18 -11.41 26.63
C ASN A 277 -0.14 -10.26 27.61
N SER A 278 -1.33 -10.26 28.20
CA SER A 278 -1.76 -9.29 29.22
C SER A 278 -1.25 -9.59 30.63
N GLN A 279 -0.20 -10.40 30.80
CA GLN A 279 0.21 -10.87 32.13
C GLN A 279 0.70 -9.73 33.06
N ASN A 280 1.12 -8.59 32.50
CA ASN A 280 1.35 -7.37 33.27
C ASN A 280 0.20 -6.39 33.08
N GLN A 281 -0.83 -6.49 33.93
CA GLN A 281 -2.03 -5.66 33.89
C GLN A 281 -1.79 -4.15 34.09
N GLN A 282 -0.57 -3.74 34.47
CA GLN A 282 -0.26 -2.36 34.88
C GLN A 282 0.29 -1.46 33.76
N ALA A 283 0.77 -2.01 32.64
CA ALA A 283 1.24 -1.20 31.50
C ALA A 283 0.87 -1.89 30.18
N LYS A 284 -0.16 -1.38 29.50
CA LYS A 284 -0.51 -1.84 28.16
C LYS A 284 0.40 -1.19 27.13
N SER A 285 0.76 -1.97 26.13
CA SER A 285 1.71 -1.58 25.08
C SER A 285 1.11 -0.59 24.07
N TYR A 286 1.97 0.06 23.29
CA TYR A 286 1.64 0.85 22.10
C TYR A 286 0.59 0.18 21.19
N TYR A 287 0.68 -1.13 21.01
CA TYR A 287 -0.21 -1.93 20.18
C TYR A 287 -1.63 -1.99 20.73
N GLU A 288 -1.75 -2.20 22.03
CA GLU A 288 -3.04 -2.20 22.72
C GLU A 288 -3.61 -0.79 22.80
N TRP A 289 -2.76 0.21 23.05
CA TRP A 289 -3.14 1.62 22.99
C TRP A 289 -3.74 2.00 21.63
N ALA A 290 -3.08 1.66 20.53
CA ALA A 290 -3.57 1.93 19.18
C ALA A 290 -4.91 1.24 18.88
N ASN A 291 -5.14 0.05 19.46
CA ASN A 291 -6.39 -0.68 19.34
C ASN A 291 -7.52 -0.07 20.20
N ILE A 292 -7.19 0.54 21.35
CA ILE A 292 -8.16 0.96 22.39
C ILE A 292 -8.46 2.46 22.38
N MET A 293 -7.49 3.32 22.02
CA MET A 293 -7.68 4.78 21.98
C MET A 293 -8.87 5.26 21.16
N ALA A 294 -9.35 4.40 20.30
CA ALA A 294 -10.46 4.64 19.42
C ALA A 294 -11.80 4.08 19.92
N TYR A 295 -11.89 3.75 21.20
CA TYR A 295 -13.08 3.16 21.81
C TYR A 295 -13.92 4.17 22.63
N ASN A 296 -13.59 5.48 22.64
CA ASN A 296 -14.16 6.41 23.63
C ASN A 296 -15.10 7.49 23.09
N GLN A 297 -16.25 7.08 22.55
CA GLN A 297 -17.42 7.99 22.56
C GLN A 297 -18.68 7.36 23.17
N ASN A 298 -18.84 6.04 23.11
CA ASN A 298 -20.05 5.35 23.58
C ASN A 298 -19.87 4.54 24.88
N LEU A 299 -18.66 4.48 25.44
CA LEU A 299 -18.52 3.95 26.80
C LEU A 299 -19.17 4.92 27.79
N ASN A 300 -19.72 4.32 28.85
CA ASN A 300 -20.38 4.99 29.96
C ASN A 300 -19.65 6.30 30.32
N PRO A 301 -20.32 7.47 30.37
CA PRO A 301 -19.67 8.76 30.65
C PRO A 301 -18.85 8.81 31.95
N SER A 302 -19.01 7.83 32.84
CA SER A 302 -18.17 7.59 34.02
C SER A 302 -16.78 6.98 33.73
N LEU A 303 -16.56 6.39 32.54
CA LEU A 303 -15.28 5.86 32.02
C LEU A 303 -14.63 6.76 30.95
N ASN A 304 -15.27 7.88 30.59
CA ASN A 304 -14.88 8.77 29.49
C ASN A 304 -13.64 9.66 29.75
N GLN A 305 -12.85 9.37 30.77
CA GLN A 305 -11.59 10.07 31.00
C GLN A 305 -10.45 9.08 30.78
N LEU A 306 -9.91 9.06 29.55
CA LEU A 306 -8.56 8.55 29.35
C LEU A 306 -7.65 9.19 30.40
N PRO A 307 -6.71 8.44 31.01
CA PRO A 307 -5.81 9.00 31.98
C PRO A 307 -5.07 10.19 31.38
N ILE A 308 -5.11 11.32 32.08
CA ILE A 308 -4.37 12.52 31.70
C ILE A 308 -2.91 12.23 32.05
N CYS A 309 -2.03 12.16 31.04
CA CYS A 309 -0.59 12.07 31.29
C CYS A 309 -0.13 13.33 32.04
N LYS A 310 0.68 13.19 33.09
CA LYS A 310 1.12 14.33 33.93
C LYS A 310 1.76 15.48 33.15
N GLU A 311 2.49 15.15 32.08
CA GLU A 311 3.31 16.11 31.33
C GLU A 311 2.62 16.68 30.08
N VAL A 312 1.39 16.25 29.76
CA VAL A 312 0.74 16.64 28.51
C VAL A 312 -0.07 17.92 28.70
N GLN A 313 0.61 19.07 28.61
CA GLN A 313 -0.01 20.32 28.16
C GLN A 313 0.14 20.43 26.63
N LEU A 314 -0.27 19.41 25.87
CA LEU A 314 -0.49 19.59 24.43
C LEU A 314 -1.62 20.62 24.31
N SER A 315 -1.25 21.83 23.92
CA SER A 315 -2.07 23.04 23.90
C SER A 315 -3.49 22.79 23.39
N GLN A 316 -4.47 22.62 24.28
CA GLN A 316 -5.93 22.82 24.10
C GLN A 316 -6.62 22.32 22.82
N GLN A 317 -5.94 21.60 21.93
CA GLN A 317 -6.54 20.68 21.00
C GLN A 317 -6.97 19.54 21.90
N SER A 318 -8.20 19.67 22.41
CA SER A 318 -9.00 18.52 22.82
C SER A 318 -8.60 17.42 21.86
N ILE A 319 -7.98 16.36 22.38
CA ILE A 319 -7.83 15.11 21.64
C ILE A 319 -9.27 14.78 21.31
N THR A 320 -9.75 15.21 20.14
CA THR A 320 -11.05 14.83 19.64
C THR A 320 -10.86 13.35 19.49
N MET A 321 -11.42 12.58 20.43
CA MET A 321 -11.30 11.13 20.55
C MET A 321 -11.98 10.40 19.38
N GLN A 322 -11.95 11.02 18.20
CA GLN A 322 -12.35 10.53 16.89
C GLN A 322 -11.20 9.78 16.20
N SER A 323 -10.09 9.50 16.89
CA SER A 323 -9.08 8.58 16.36
C SER A 323 -9.72 7.21 16.15
N ASN A 324 -9.54 6.63 14.96
CA ASN A 324 -10.12 5.35 14.58
C ASN A 324 -9.38 4.14 15.17
N GLN A 325 -10.12 3.04 15.35
CA GLN A 325 -9.57 1.79 15.89
C GLN A 325 -8.66 1.18 14.84
N CYS A 326 -7.36 1.26 15.12
CA CYS A 326 -6.33 0.66 14.29
C CYS A 326 -6.03 -0.74 14.81
N LEU A 327 -6.22 -1.74 13.97
CA LEU A 327 -5.67 -3.07 14.22
C LEU A 327 -4.16 -3.03 13.96
N LEU A 328 -3.39 -2.78 15.02
CA LEU A 328 -1.93 -2.65 14.95
C LEU A 328 -1.23 -3.91 15.43
N PHE A 329 -0.59 -4.63 14.51
CA PHE A 329 0.11 -5.89 14.79
C PHE A 329 1.57 -5.66 15.20
N LYS A 330 2.06 -6.47 16.14
CA LYS A 330 3.49 -6.53 16.47
C LYS A 330 4.11 -7.71 15.73
N ILE A 331 5.02 -7.43 14.81
CA ILE A 331 5.76 -8.45 14.06
C ILE A 331 7.13 -8.61 14.70
N VAL A 332 7.34 -9.69 15.44
CA VAL A 332 8.64 -10.04 16.03
C VAL A 332 9.44 -10.80 14.98
N CYS A 333 10.31 -10.10 14.25
CA CYS A 333 11.02 -10.62 13.08
C CYS A 333 12.10 -11.66 13.43
N ASN A 334 12.81 -11.45 14.55
CA ASN A 334 13.88 -12.31 15.04
C ASN A 334 14.17 -12.04 16.53
N ARG A 335 14.92 -12.94 17.20
CA ARG A 335 15.38 -12.77 18.58
C ARG A 335 16.38 -11.64 18.75
N GLN A 336 17.34 -11.57 17.84
CA GLN A 336 18.40 -10.58 17.81
C GLN A 336 18.54 -10.04 16.40
N GLU A 337 19.30 -8.97 16.24
CA GLU A 337 19.63 -8.45 14.92
C GLU A 337 20.30 -9.56 14.07
N PRO A 338 19.70 -9.98 12.94
CA PRO A 338 20.30 -10.99 12.08
C PRO A 338 21.53 -10.45 11.33
N THR A 339 22.34 -11.36 10.78
CA THR A 339 23.43 -10.98 9.87
C THR A 339 22.88 -10.59 8.49
N GLU A 340 23.58 -9.70 7.77
CA GLU A 340 23.13 -9.23 6.44
C GLU A 340 22.94 -10.36 5.43
N GLN A 341 23.69 -11.46 5.57
CA GLN A 341 23.56 -12.64 4.72
C GLN A 341 22.16 -13.28 4.77
N THR A 342 21.40 -13.06 5.84
CA THR A 342 20.03 -13.59 5.98
C THR A 342 18.95 -12.56 5.64
N TYR A 343 19.31 -11.36 5.18
CA TYR A 343 18.33 -10.34 4.78
C TYR A 343 17.58 -10.69 3.49
N GLY A 344 18.20 -11.50 2.63
CA GLY A 344 17.66 -11.88 1.33
C GLY A 344 17.96 -10.84 0.25
N ASP A 345 17.19 -10.86 -0.83
CA ASP A 345 17.44 -10.01 -2.00
C ASP A 345 16.18 -9.31 -2.54
N LYS A 346 16.38 -8.36 -3.45
CA LYS A 346 15.27 -7.53 -3.98
C LYS A 346 14.26 -8.33 -4.79
N GLU A 347 14.69 -9.29 -5.59
CA GLU A 347 13.80 -10.11 -6.42
C GLU A 347 12.88 -11.00 -5.57
N SER A 348 13.42 -11.59 -4.49
CA SER A 348 12.66 -12.43 -3.57
C SER A 348 11.51 -11.69 -2.89
N SER A 349 11.46 -10.36 -2.91
CA SER A 349 10.34 -9.58 -2.34
C SER A 349 9.04 -9.66 -3.15
N SER A 350 9.15 -10.12 -4.40
CA SER A 350 8.02 -10.37 -5.32
C SER A 350 7.75 -11.86 -5.57
N ASN A 351 8.65 -12.75 -5.14
CA ASN A 351 8.57 -14.19 -5.38
C ASN A 351 8.60 -14.97 -4.04
N PRO A 352 7.45 -15.44 -3.54
CA PRO A 352 7.37 -16.22 -2.30
C PRO A 352 8.00 -17.62 -2.38
N TYR A 353 8.49 -18.03 -3.55
CA TYR A 353 9.18 -19.31 -3.75
C TYR A 353 10.69 -19.15 -4.00
N SER A 354 11.23 -17.94 -3.89
CA SER A 354 12.67 -17.73 -4.02
C SER A 354 13.44 -18.43 -2.89
N THR A 355 14.55 -19.08 -3.24
CA THR A 355 15.47 -19.69 -2.26
C THR A 355 16.18 -18.65 -1.39
N ASN A 356 16.19 -17.39 -1.84
CA ASN A 356 16.83 -16.26 -1.17
C ASN A 356 15.84 -15.39 -0.38
N ILE A 357 14.66 -15.93 -0.02
CA ILE A 357 13.72 -15.21 0.86
C ILE A 357 14.35 -15.09 2.25
N GLY A 358 14.78 -13.87 2.58
CA GLY A 358 15.40 -13.53 3.85
C GLY A 358 14.48 -12.74 4.77
N HIS A 359 15.03 -12.22 5.86
CA HIS A 359 14.26 -11.44 6.83
C HIS A 359 13.65 -10.18 6.22
N ILE A 360 14.32 -9.48 5.30
CA ILE A 360 13.77 -8.26 4.70
C ILE A 360 12.72 -8.61 3.65
N SER A 361 13.04 -9.47 2.68
CA SER A 361 12.09 -9.80 1.61
C SER A 361 10.81 -10.46 2.10
N ARG A 362 10.87 -11.38 3.07
CA ARG A 362 9.64 -11.99 3.63
C ARG A 362 8.75 -10.97 4.34
N ASN A 363 9.34 -9.97 5.00
CA ASN A 363 8.57 -8.95 5.71
C ASN A 363 8.03 -7.86 4.77
N ILE A 364 8.68 -7.65 3.62
CA ILE A 364 8.11 -6.86 2.52
C ILE A 364 6.89 -7.58 1.93
N GLN A 365 6.92 -8.90 1.78
CA GLN A 365 5.73 -9.68 1.37
C GLN A 365 4.61 -9.59 2.42
N LEU A 366 4.94 -9.75 3.71
CA LEU A 366 4.01 -9.54 4.83
C LEU A 366 3.35 -8.16 4.75
N ALA A 367 4.15 -7.10 4.58
CA ALA A 367 3.67 -5.74 4.51
C ALA A 367 2.76 -5.51 3.30
N GLN A 368 3.11 -6.06 2.13
CA GLN A 368 2.23 -6.01 0.94
C GLN A 368 0.88 -6.65 1.23
N GLN A 369 0.87 -7.84 1.84
CA GLN A 369 -0.35 -8.55 2.22
C GLN A 369 -1.21 -7.72 3.20
N LEU A 370 -0.58 -7.08 4.19
CA LEU A 370 -1.27 -6.20 5.13
C LEU A 370 -1.85 -4.97 4.43
N ILE A 371 -1.08 -4.34 3.52
CA ILE A 371 -1.56 -3.22 2.72
C ILE A 371 -2.76 -3.68 1.88
N GLU A 372 -2.68 -4.81 1.19
CA GLU A 372 -3.78 -5.40 0.41
C GLU A 372 -5.06 -5.57 1.24
N MET A 373 -4.94 -6.00 2.49
CA MET A 373 -6.08 -6.10 3.41
C MET A 373 -6.72 -4.74 3.71
N ALA A 374 -6.12 -3.58 3.51
CA ALA A 374 -6.75 -2.33 3.92
C ALA A 374 -7.95 -1.91 3.04
N ALA A 375 -8.02 -2.32 1.76
CA ALA A 375 -9.10 -1.91 0.84
C ALA A 375 -9.30 -2.88 -0.34
N PRO A 376 -10.27 -3.80 -0.31
CA PRO A 376 -10.51 -4.76 -1.40
C PRO A 376 -10.52 -4.15 -2.81
N PHE A 377 -10.07 -4.89 -3.81
CA PHE A 377 -10.12 -4.44 -5.22
C PHE A 377 -10.40 -5.58 -6.19
N ILE A 378 -10.90 -5.24 -7.37
CA ILE A 378 -11.20 -6.20 -8.45
C ILE A 378 -10.07 -6.17 -9.48
N VAL A 379 -9.52 -7.33 -9.78
CA VAL A 379 -8.61 -7.52 -10.93
C VAL A 379 -9.39 -8.19 -12.05
N SER A 380 -9.19 -7.72 -13.27
CA SER A 380 -9.91 -8.25 -14.44
C SER A 380 -9.03 -8.25 -15.66
N GLN A 381 -9.23 -9.24 -16.51
CA GLN A 381 -8.55 -9.43 -17.79
C GLN A 381 -9.60 -9.74 -18.85
N VAL A 382 -9.53 -9.04 -19.97
CA VAL A 382 -10.36 -9.30 -21.14
C VAL A 382 -9.49 -9.82 -22.26
N SER A 383 -9.96 -10.87 -22.94
CA SER A 383 -9.38 -11.37 -24.18
C SER A 383 -10.47 -11.59 -25.22
N ILE A 384 -10.12 -11.47 -26.50
CA ILE A 384 -11.02 -11.71 -27.62
C ILE A 384 -10.39 -12.80 -28.47
N ASN A 385 -11.13 -13.87 -28.77
CA ASN A 385 -10.63 -14.94 -29.65
C ASN A 385 -10.95 -14.68 -31.12
N ASN A 386 -10.44 -15.54 -32.01
CA ASN A 386 -10.65 -15.45 -33.46
C ASN A 386 -12.12 -15.58 -33.91
N ASN A 387 -12.99 -16.11 -33.04
CA ASN A 387 -14.43 -16.26 -33.30
C ASN A 387 -15.24 -15.09 -32.74
N ASN A 388 -14.59 -13.98 -32.39
CA ASN A 388 -15.21 -12.81 -31.75
C ASN A 388 -15.87 -13.10 -30.40
N ASN A 389 -15.49 -14.21 -29.75
CA ASN A 389 -15.91 -14.44 -28.38
C ASN A 389 -15.07 -13.54 -27.49
N VAL A 390 -15.77 -12.72 -26.69
CA VAL A 390 -15.15 -11.92 -25.64
C VAL A 390 -15.11 -12.79 -24.39
N TYR A 391 -13.92 -13.00 -23.84
CA TYR A 391 -13.70 -13.69 -22.56
C TYR A 391 -13.32 -12.66 -21.52
N LEU A 392 -14.04 -12.68 -20.41
CA LEU A 392 -13.71 -11.92 -19.22
C LEU A 392 -13.33 -12.89 -18.12
N GLN A 393 -12.17 -12.64 -17.52
CA GLN A 393 -11.75 -13.25 -16.27
C GLN A 393 -11.62 -12.16 -15.21
N TRP A 394 -12.06 -12.44 -13.99
CA TRP A 394 -11.83 -11.54 -12.86
C TRP A 394 -11.64 -12.31 -11.55
N PHE A 395 -11.02 -11.63 -10.59
CA PHE A 395 -10.94 -12.08 -9.20
C PHE A 395 -11.03 -10.87 -8.27
N VAL A 396 -11.36 -11.14 -7.01
CA VAL A 396 -11.49 -10.12 -5.97
C VAL A 396 -10.36 -10.35 -4.96
N ASP A 397 -9.49 -9.35 -4.83
CA ASP A 397 -8.31 -9.40 -3.98
C ASP A 397 -8.51 -8.52 -2.72
N GLY A 398 -7.72 -8.76 -1.68
CA GLY A 398 -7.87 -8.06 -0.41
C GLY A 398 -9.04 -8.56 0.46
N CYS A 399 -9.64 -9.72 0.16
CA CYS A 399 -10.77 -10.29 0.92
C CYS A 399 -10.42 -11.63 1.57
N PHE A 400 -10.94 -11.88 2.77
CA PHE A 400 -10.88 -13.22 3.38
C PHE A 400 -12.01 -14.09 2.84
N ASN A 401 -13.18 -13.49 2.65
CA ASN A 401 -14.32 -14.07 1.97
C ASN A 401 -14.89 -13.04 0.98
N VAL A 402 -15.13 -13.48 -0.25
CA VAL A 402 -15.90 -12.73 -1.24
C VAL A 402 -17.36 -13.07 -1.00
N SER A 403 -18.03 -12.25 -0.21
CA SER A 403 -19.42 -12.47 0.19
C SER A 403 -20.36 -12.45 -1.00
N ASN A 404 -20.15 -11.53 -1.93
CA ASN A 404 -20.86 -11.49 -3.20
C ASN A 404 -19.96 -10.91 -4.29
N THR A 405 -20.05 -11.41 -5.53
CA THR A 405 -19.53 -10.72 -6.70
C THR A 405 -20.46 -10.92 -7.89
N GLN A 406 -20.74 -9.82 -8.59
CA GLN A 406 -21.70 -9.80 -9.69
C GLN A 406 -21.08 -9.18 -10.93
N LEU A 407 -21.45 -9.74 -12.08
CA LEU A 407 -21.07 -9.26 -13.39
C LEU A 407 -22.30 -8.67 -14.07
N PHE A 408 -22.25 -7.38 -14.36
CA PHE A 408 -23.25 -6.63 -15.10
C PHE A 408 -22.70 -6.24 -16.46
N TYR A 409 -23.54 -6.29 -17.49
CA TYR A 409 -23.17 -5.85 -18.83
C TYR A 409 -24.33 -5.14 -19.54
N ARG A 410 -23.97 -4.27 -20.48
CA ARG A 410 -24.91 -3.64 -21.41
C ARG A 410 -24.32 -3.68 -22.80
N VAL A 411 -25.13 -4.05 -23.78
CA VAL A 411 -24.75 -4.04 -25.21
C VAL A 411 -25.15 -2.71 -25.82
N GLN A 412 -24.26 -2.13 -26.62
CA GLN A 412 -24.47 -0.88 -27.33
C GLN A 412 -24.11 -1.04 -28.82
N ASP A 413 -24.87 -0.38 -29.69
CA ASP A 413 -24.68 -0.43 -31.14
C ASP A 413 -23.46 0.38 -31.61
N LYS A 414 -22.98 1.35 -30.81
CA LYS A 414 -21.84 2.21 -31.13
C LYS A 414 -21.06 2.56 -29.86
N LEU A 415 -19.78 2.89 -30.03
CA LEU A 415 -18.95 3.49 -28.98
C LEU A 415 -19.58 4.83 -28.59
N ILE A 416 -20.27 4.87 -27.45
CA ILE A 416 -20.73 6.13 -26.88
C ILE A 416 -19.52 6.79 -26.22
N VAL A 417 -18.89 7.73 -26.93
CA VAL A 417 -17.87 8.63 -26.38
C VAL A 417 -18.58 9.68 -25.51
N GLN A 418 -19.08 9.32 -24.33
CA GLN A 418 -19.59 10.32 -23.39
C GLN A 418 -19.24 10.05 -21.92
N GLN A 419 -18.83 11.15 -21.28
CA GLN A 419 -18.32 11.39 -19.93
C GLN A 419 -19.31 11.10 -18.78
N LYS A 420 -20.44 10.42 -19.01
CA LYS A 420 -21.49 10.18 -17.99
C LYS A 420 -21.21 9.02 -17.02
N VAL A 421 -19.99 8.50 -17.05
CA VAL A 421 -19.64 7.14 -16.64
C VAL A 421 -19.41 6.97 -15.14
N ASP A 422 -18.97 8.02 -14.46
CA ASP A 422 -18.56 7.92 -13.05
C ASP A 422 -19.74 8.09 -12.06
N LYS A 423 -20.99 7.91 -12.54
CA LYS A 423 -22.19 8.27 -11.77
C LYS A 423 -22.71 7.15 -10.86
N TYR A 424 -22.41 5.88 -11.13
CA TYR A 424 -23.00 4.77 -10.36
C TYR A 424 -22.41 4.72 -8.95
N THR A 425 -23.26 4.91 -7.94
CA THR A 425 -22.86 4.87 -6.52
C THR A 425 -23.39 3.65 -5.78
N ASN A 426 -24.40 2.98 -6.34
CA ASN A 426 -25.03 1.80 -5.75
C ASN A 426 -25.46 0.79 -6.82
N ILE A 427 -25.81 -0.42 -6.36
CA ILE A 427 -26.14 -1.55 -7.22
C ILE A 427 -27.51 -1.42 -7.88
N ASP A 428 -28.44 -0.70 -7.25
CA ASP A 428 -29.80 -0.51 -7.76
C ASP A 428 -29.77 0.34 -9.04
N GLU A 429 -28.97 1.41 -9.06
CA GLU A 429 -28.73 2.23 -10.25
C GLU A 429 -28.11 1.40 -11.39
N ILE A 430 -27.16 0.50 -11.08
CA ILE A 430 -26.55 -0.38 -12.09
C ILE A 430 -27.59 -1.35 -12.65
N SER A 431 -28.43 -1.93 -11.79
CA SER A 431 -29.44 -2.93 -12.19
C SER A 431 -30.54 -2.37 -13.10
N GLN A 432 -30.76 -1.05 -13.08
CA GLN A 432 -31.70 -0.39 -13.99
C GLN A 432 -31.13 -0.27 -15.42
N ASP A 433 -29.82 -0.10 -15.55
CA ASP A 433 -29.15 0.19 -16.82
C ASP A 433 -28.41 -1.03 -17.42
N PHE A 434 -28.08 -2.03 -16.60
CA PHE A 434 -27.28 -3.19 -16.99
C PHE A 434 -28.00 -4.50 -16.70
N ILE A 435 -27.69 -5.50 -17.52
CA ILE A 435 -28.16 -6.88 -17.37
C ILE A 435 -27.18 -7.63 -16.45
N LEU A 436 -27.71 -8.29 -15.43
CA LEU A 436 -26.93 -9.22 -14.59
C LEU A 436 -26.60 -10.48 -15.40
N ALA A 437 -25.31 -10.71 -15.69
CA ALA A 437 -24.82 -11.90 -16.38
C ALA A 437 -24.50 -13.06 -15.43
N LYS A 438 -23.90 -12.76 -14.27
CA LYS A 438 -23.42 -13.78 -13.34
C LYS A 438 -23.35 -13.25 -11.91
N SER A 439 -23.58 -14.12 -10.93
CA SER A 439 -23.43 -13.84 -9.51
C SER A 439 -22.75 -15.01 -8.83
N PHE A 440 -21.84 -14.73 -7.91
CA PHE A 440 -21.22 -15.73 -7.04
C PHE A 440 -21.29 -15.22 -5.60
N ILE A 441 -21.56 -16.13 -4.66
CA ILE A 441 -21.81 -15.80 -3.26
C ILE A 441 -20.91 -16.69 -2.39
N ASN A 442 -20.42 -16.16 -1.28
CA ASN A 442 -19.65 -16.86 -0.24
C ASN A 442 -18.49 -17.70 -0.80
N GLN A 443 -17.63 -17.03 -1.56
CA GLN A 443 -16.45 -17.65 -2.17
C GLN A 443 -15.21 -17.33 -1.32
N PRO A 444 -14.31 -18.30 -1.06
CA PRO A 444 -13.09 -18.01 -0.31
C PRO A 444 -12.27 -16.91 -0.99
N GLY A 445 -11.83 -15.93 -0.22
CA GLY A 445 -11.05 -14.83 -0.74
C GLY A 445 -9.60 -15.22 -1.04
N TYR A 446 -8.94 -14.40 -1.88
CA TYR A 446 -7.56 -14.65 -2.28
C TYR A 446 -6.59 -14.65 -1.08
N LEU A 447 -6.87 -13.85 -0.04
CA LEU A 447 -6.02 -13.72 1.14
C LEU A 447 -5.82 -15.05 1.91
N ILE A 448 -6.78 -15.97 1.83
CA ILE A 448 -6.69 -17.30 2.45
C ILE A 448 -6.29 -18.39 1.45
N GLY A 449 -5.92 -18.01 0.22
CA GLY A 449 -5.54 -18.92 -0.86
C GLY A 449 -6.71 -19.38 -1.73
N GLY A 450 -7.85 -18.69 -1.70
CA GLY A 450 -8.91 -18.91 -2.68
C GLY A 450 -8.39 -18.59 -4.08
N GLN A 451 -8.47 -19.53 -5.01
CA GLN A 451 -8.11 -19.32 -6.42
C GLN A 451 -9.33 -18.97 -7.28
N ASN A 452 -10.29 -18.22 -6.72
CA ASN A 452 -11.55 -17.95 -7.41
C ASN A 452 -11.34 -16.97 -8.55
N GLN A 453 -10.95 -17.53 -9.70
CA GLN A 453 -11.01 -16.90 -11.00
C GLN A 453 -12.40 -17.12 -11.56
N TYR A 454 -13.17 -16.04 -11.63
CA TYR A 454 -14.47 -16.04 -12.23
C TYR A 454 -14.32 -15.78 -13.72
N GLN A 455 -15.15 -16.44 -14.53
CA GLN A 455 -15.13 -16.26 -15.97
C GLN A 455 -16.53 -16.19 -16.56
N HIS A 456 -16.63 -15.39 -17.62
CA HIS A 456 -17.80 -15.27 -18.47
C HIS A 456 -17.37 -15.02 -19.91
N SER A 457 -18.13 -15.56 -20.86
CA SER A 457 -17.90 -15.31 -22.28
C SER A 457 -19.17 -14.94 -23.00
N TRP A 458 -19.04 -14.03 -23.95
CA TRP A 458 -20.11 -13.64 -24.85
C TRP A 458 -19.71 -14.01 -26.27
N ASN A 459 -20.69 -14.42 -27.07
CA ASN A 459 -20.53 -14.66 -28.51
C ASN A 459 -21.41 -13.65 -29.26
N PHE A 460 -20.78 -12.73 -30.00
CA PHE A 460 -21.50 -11.73 -30.79
C PHE A 460 -21.37 -12.03 -32.28
N GLN A 461 -22.52 -12.05 -32.95
CA GLN A 461 -22.57 -12.21 -34.40
C GLN A 461 -22.16 -10.92 -35.15
N ASN A 462 -22.43 -9.75 -34.55
CA ASN A 462 -22.19 -8.44 -35.13
C ASN A 462 -21.13 -7.65 -34.34
N GLU A 463 -20.58 -6.60 -34.96
CA GLU A 463 -19.79 -5.60 -34.25
C GLU A 463 -20.65 -4.96 -33.15
N THR A 464 -20.31 -5.24 -31.89
CA THR A 464 -21.01 -4.77 -30.72
C THR A 464 -20.02 -4.16 -29.74
N VAL A 465 -20.48 -3.14 -29.02
CA VAL A 465 -19.74 -2.57 -27.90
C VAL A 465 -20.37 -3.08 -26.61
N ILE A 466 -19.54 -3.60 -25.72
CA ILE A 466 -19.97 -4.08 -24.41
C ILE A 466 -19.41 -3.15 -23.35
N ASP A 467 -20.32 -2.68 -22.51
CA ASP A 467 -20.01 -1.99 -21.27
C ASP A 467 -20.14 -2.99 -20.12
N ILE A 468 -19.11 -3.13 -19.30
CA ILE A 468 -19.03 -4.16 -18.26
C ILE A 468 -18.76 -3.51 -16.91
N ILE A 469 -19.56 -3.88 -15.90
CA ILE A 469 -19.34 -3.52 -14.50
C ILE A 469 -19.26 -4.79 -13.68
N ILE A 470 -18.20 -4.93 -12.89
CA ILE A 470 -18.09 -5.95 -11.86
C ILE A 470 -18.30 -5.30 -10.51
N THR A 471 -19.12 -5.91 -9.67
CA THR A 471 -19.27 -5.53 -8.27
C THR A 471 -18.75 -6.64 -7.37
N ALA A 472 -18.26 -6.28 -6.18
CA ALA A 472 -17.94 -7.24 -5.15
C ALA A 472 -18.17 -6.67 -3.76
N SER A 473 -18.63 -7.50 -2.82
CA SER A 473 -18.62 -7.22 -1.39
C SER A 473 -17.78 -8.27 -0.67
N CYS A 474 -17.08 -7.83 0.39
CA CYS A 474 -16.17 -8.69 1.12
C CYS A 474 -16.49 -8.73 2.60
N ASP A 475 -16.21 -9.88 3.19
CA ASP A 475 -16.21 -10.13 4.63
C ASP A 475 -17.52 -9.79 5.37
N GLN A 476 -18.66 -9.87 4.70
CA GLN A 476 -19.98 -9.58 5.30
C GLN A 476 -20.33 -10.52 6.46
N GLN A 477 -19.74 -11.72 6.52
CA GLN A 477 -19.90 -12.62 7.66
C GLN A 477 -19.40 -12.00 8.99
N TRP A 478 -18.51 -11.00 8.95
CA TRP A 478 -18.10 -10.29 10.15
C TRP A 478 -19.17 -9.34 10.68
N SER A 479 -20.19 -8.99 9.87
CA SER A 479 -21.32 -8.13 10.26
C SER A 479 -22.35 -8.84 11.15
N GLU A 480 -22.48 -10.16 10.97
CA GLU A 480 -23.46 -11.03 11.64
C GLU A 480 -23.08 -11.35 13.08
N SER A 481 -21.90 -10.92 13.49
CA SER A 481 -21.21 -11.41 14.67
C SER A 481 -21.62 -10.70 15.97
N GLY A 482 -22.23 -9.51 15.92
CA GLY A 482 -22.74 -8.82 17.11
C GLY A 482 -22.56 -7.31 17.05
N ASP A 483 -22.69 -6.65 18.20
CA ASP A 483 -22.77 -5.19 18.40
C ASP A 483 -21.83 -4.39 17.48
N GLN A 484 -22.37 -3.92 16.36
CA GLN A 484 -21.61 -3.25 15.31
C GLN A 484 -20.97 -1.96 15.81
N GLN A 485 -21.48 -1.34 16.88
CA GLN A 485 -20.94 -0.08 17.37
C GLN A 485 -19.52 -0.22 17.96
N ASN A 486 -19.11 -1.44 18.30
CA ASN A 486 -17.90 -1.70 19.08
C ASN A 486 -16.77 -2.39 18.28
N ASN A 487 -16.90 -2.47 16.96
CA ASN A 487 -15.89 -3.08 16.09
C ASN A 487 -14.85 -2.06 15.60
N SER A 488 -13.66 -2.56 15.25
CA SER A 488 -12.61 -1.73 14.66
C SER A 488 -13.04 -1.04 13.37
N ALA A 489 -12.43 0.11 13.07
CA ALA A 489 -12.70 0.84 11.83
C ALA A 489 -12.44 -0.06 10.60
N PHE A 490 -11.42 -0.91 10.67
CA PHE A 490 -11.14 -1.94 9.66
C PHE A 490 -12.35 -2.86 9.39
N ILE A 491 -12.96 -3.40 10.45
CA ILE A 491 -14.12 -4.28 10.33
C ILE A 491 -15.32 -3.49 9.80
N GLN A 492 -15.59 -2.32 10.40
CA GLN A 492 -16.74 -1.48 10.04
C GLN A 492 -16.72 -1.02 8.57
N LEU A 493 -15.56 -0.62 8.04
CA LEU A 493 -15.39 -0.24 6.64
C LEU A 493 -15.69 -1.37 5.64
N ARG A 494 -15.69 -2.62 6.11
CA ARG A 494 -15.99 -3.80 5.30
C ARG A 494 -17.43 -4.26 5.48
N THR A 495 -17.97 -4.17 6.70
CA THR A 495 -19.24 -4.79 7.07
C THR A 495 -20.43 -3.86 7.10
N ASN A 496 -20.21 -2.56 7.33
CA ASN A 496 -21.29 -1.59 7.53
C ASN A 496 -21.27 -0.55 6.40
N PRO A 497 -22.25 -0.55 5.48
CA PRO A 497 -22.29 0.39 4.36
C PRO A 497 -22.42 1.86 4.79
N ASN A 498 -22.97 2.10 5.98
CA ASN A 498 -23.23 3.45 6.48
C ASN A 498 -22.08 3.95 7.37
N TYR A 499 -21.04 3.15 7.60
CA TYR A 499 -19.91 3.57 8.41
C TYR A 499 -19.11 4.65 7.69
N SER A 500 -18.90 5.75 8.38
CA SER A 500 -17.99 6.81 7.99
C SER A 500 -17.38 7.42 9.25
N THR A 501 -16.19 7.99 9.09
CA THR A 501 -15.44 8.58 10.19
C THR A 501 -14.43 9.56 9.64
N SER A 502 -14.22 10.64 10.38
CA SER A 502 -13.38 11.76 9.97
C SER A 502 -12.43 12.16 11.10
N ASN A 503 -11.23 12.58 10.73
CA ASN A 503 -10.28 13.21 11.64
C ASN A 503 -9.47 14.24 10.86
N GLN A 504 -9.47 15.47 11.35
CA GLN A 504 -8.90 16.63 10.65
C GLN A 504 -9.40 16.69 9.19
N ASN A 505 -8.49 16.58 8.22
CA ASN A 505 -8.78 16.66 6.79
C ASN A 505 -9.06 15.29 6.15
N PHE A 506 -9.06 14.21 6.93
CA PHE A 506 -9.29 12.85 6.44
C PHE A 506 -10.72 12.41 6.73
N ASN A 507 -11.34 11.74 5.76
CA ASN A 507 -12.69 11.19 5.89
C ASN A 507 -12.78 9.84 5.18
N ILE A 508 -12.81 8.75 5.93
CA ILE A 508 -12.97 7.41 5.34
C ILE A 508 -14.41 6.95 5.49
N SER A 509 -14.99 6.49 4.39
CA SER A 509 -16.31 5.87 4.35
C SER A 509 -16.20 4.44 3.87
N SER A 510 -17.11 3.61 4.36
CA SER A 510 -17.25 2.22 3.93
C SER A 510 -17.44 2.13 2.42
N LYS A 511 -16.75 1.18 1.81
CA LYS A 511 -17.00 0.73 0.43
C LYS A 511 -17.50 -0.71 0.50
N GLN A 512 -18.65 -0.93 1.15
CA GLN A 512 -19.22 -2.28 1.33
C GLN A 512 -19.29 -3.04 0.00
N THR A 513 -19.64 -2.33 -1.07
CA THR A 513 -19.53 -2.81 -2.44
C THR A 513 -18.46 -2.02 -3.18
N ILE A 514 -17.48 -2.73 -3.72
CA ILE A 514 -16.49 -2.17 -4.64
C ILE A 514 -16.93 -2.41 -6.08
N PHE A 515 -16.59 -1.48 -6.97
CA PHE A 515 -16.99 -1.49 -8.37
C PHE A 515 -15.76 -1.41 -9.26
N LYS A 516 -15.80 -2.16 -10.37
CA LYS A 516 -14.84 -1.99 -11.46
C LYS A 516 -15.56 -1.99 -12.79
N ARG A 517 -15.52 -0.85 -13.45
CA ARG A 517 -15.90 -0.76 -14.85
C ARG A 517 -14.73 -1.16 -15.73
N ILE A 518 -14.98 -1.98 -16.74
CA ILE A 518 -14.00 -2.32 -17.74
C ILE A 518 -14.21 -1.39 -18.94
N PRO A 519 -13.14 -0.80 -19.52
CA PRO A 519 -13.27 0.00 -20.73
C PRO A 519 -14.05 -0.74 -21.80
N GLN A 520 -14.86 0.00 -22.57
CA GLN A 520 -15.73 -0.56 -23.60
C GLN A 520 -14.97 -1.52 -24.52
N VAL A 521 -15.48 -2.75 -24.63
CA VAL A 521 -14.89 -3.81 -25.44
C VAL A 521 -15.64 -3.87 -26.76
N GLN A 522 -14.95 -3.65 -27.88
CA GLN A 522 -15.53 -3.76 -29.21
C GLN A 522 -15.19 -5.14 -29.82
N SER A 523 -16.21 -5.90 -30.23
CA SER A 523 -15.97 -7.07 -31.07
C SER A 523 -15.53 -6.60 -32.45
N ILE A 524 -14.35 -7.02 -32.91
CA ILE A 524 -13.86 -6.70 -34.25
C ILE A 524 -14.36 -7.81 -35.16
N GLN A 525 -15.34 -7.55 -36.04
CA GLN A 525 -15.49 -8.45 -37.18
C GLN A 525 -14.20 -8.35 -37.99
N ASN A 526 -13.48 -9.46 -38.11
CA ASN A 526 -12.41 -9.61 -39.08
C ASN A 526 -13.02 -9.45 -40.49
N LYS A 527 -13.26 -8.20 -40.91
CA LYS A 527 -13.24 -7.83 -42.32
C LYS A 527 -11.78 -7.85 -42.79
N MET A 528 -11.09 -8.99 -42.64
CA MET A 528 -10.06 -9.37 -43.59
C MET A 528 -10.79 -9.71 -44.89
N SER A 529 -11.28 -8.66 -45.56
CA SER A 529 -11.32 -8.69 -47.01
C SER A 529 -9.88 -8.95 -47.45
N LEU A 530 -9.68 -10.10 -48.07
CA LEU A 530 -8.44 -10.47 -48.75
C LEU A 530 -8.11 -9.37 -49.77
N CYS A 531 -7.39 -8.33 -49.34
CA CYS A 531 -6.63 -7.51 -50.25
C CYS A 531 -5.39 -8.33 -50.66
N LYS A 532 -5.63 -9.35 -51.51
CA LYS A 532 -4.61 -9.93 -52.37
C LYS A 532 -4.17 -8.84 -53.35
N ILE A 533 -3.29 -7.95 -52.91
CA ILE A 533 -2.44 -7.21 -53.83
C ILE A 533 -1.22 -8.10 -54.06
N TYR A 534 -1.36 -9.04 -55.00
CA TYR A 534 -0.20 -9.56 -55.71
C TYR A 534 0.35 -8.41 -56.55
N LYS A 535 1.47 -7.83 -56.14
CA LYS A 535 2.36 -7.13 -57.06
C LYS A 535 3.72 -7.79 -56.95
N GLN A 536 3.91 -8.83 -57.78
CA GLN A 536 5.23 -9.29 -58.16
C GLN A 536 5.97 -8.11 -58.80
N ILE A 537 7.03 -7.64 -58.16
CA ILE A 537 8.04 -6.81 -58.78
C ILE A 537 9.20 -7.75 -59.11
N PRO A 538 9.68 -7.81 -60.37
CA PRO A 538 10.85 -8.61 -60.70
C PRO A 538 12.09 -7.92 -60.14
N LEU A 539 12.83 -8.61 -59.27
CA LEU A 539 14.17 -8.22 -58.87
C LEU A 539 15.14 -8.59 -60.00
N SER A 540 15.56 -7.60 -60.78
CA SER A 540 16.78 -7.69 -61.58
C SER A 540 17.99 -7.31 -60.73
N ASN A 541 19.00 -8.17 -60.79
CA ASN A 541 20.33 -8.06 -60.20
C ASN A 541 20.94 -6.65 -60.30
N HIS A 542 21.50 -6.14 -59.19
CA HIS A 542 22.86 -5.58 -59.17
C HIS A 542 23.43 -5.49 -57.74
N SER A 543 24.54 -6.23 -57.59
CA SER A 543 25.70 -6.13 -56.68
C SER A 543 25.89 -4.92 -55.74
N ASN A 544 26.20 -5.27 -54.47
CA ASN A 544 27.26 -4.74 -53.58
C ASN A 544 27.27 -3.26 -53.17
N SER A 545 26.93 -2.94 -51.91
CA SER A 545 27.92 -2.86 -50.80
C SER A 545 27.35 -2.16 -49.54
N LEU A 546 27.40 -2.90 -48.43
CA LEU A 546 27.73 -2.56 -47.04
C LEU A 546 27.10 -1.35 -46.30
N LEU A 547 26.50 -1.76 -45.16
CA LEU A 547 26.35 -1.12 -43.84
C LEU A 547 25.05 -0.33 -43.53
N ASN A 548 24.17 -1.10 -42.88
CA ASN A 548 22.92 -0.73 -42.23
C ASN A 548 23.09 0.32 -41.10
N ARG A 549 22.36 1.42 -41.22
CA ARG A 549 21.73 2.12 -40.08
C ARG A 549 20.22 2.00 -40.26
N VAL A 550 19.59 1.14 -39.46
CA VAL A 550 18.13 1.06 -39.41
C VAL A 550 17.65 2.02 -38.33
N ILE A 551 17.12 3.15 -38.79
CA ILE A 551 16.25 4.04 -38.02
C ILE A 551 14.82 3.63 -38.41
N ILE A 552 14.06 3.04 -37.48
CA ILE A 552 12.61 2.86 -37.66
C ILE A 552 11.92 4.10 -37.10
N VAL A 553 11.52 5.00 -38.00
CA VAL A 553 10.52 6.04 -37.75
C VAL A 553 9.18 5.50 -38.23
N GLY A 554 8.25 5.26 -37.30
CA GLY A 554 6.85 5.00 -37.59
C GLY A 554 6.00 6.21 -37.19
N PHE A 555 5.65 7.07 -38.15
CA PHE A 555 4.58 8.05 -37.97
C PHE A 555 3.26 7.47 -38.49
N LYS A 556 2.20 7.63 -37.70
CA LYS A 556 0.85 7.87 -38.22
C LYS A 556 0.18 8.94 -37.36
N LYS A 557 0.25 10.19 -37.83
CA LYS A 557 -0.45 11.35 -37.27
C LYS A 557 -1.65 11.64 -38.16
N LEU A 558 -2.83 11.65 -37.56
CA LEU A 558 -4.10 12.03 -38.18
C LEU A 558 -4.08 13.52 -38.54
N ILE A 559 -4.50 13.83 -39.76
CA ILE A 559 -4.71 15.18 -40.28
C ILE A 559 -6.13 15.61 -39.93
N ALA A 560 -6.27 16.78 -39.29
CA ALA A 560 -7.50 17.58 -39.29
C ALA A 560 -7.20 18.91 -40.01
N PRO A 561 -8.17 19.50 -40.74
CA PRO A 561 -7.91 20.71 -41.51
C PRO A 561 -8.04 21.99 -40.66
N ARG A 562 -7.04 22.86 -40.86
CA ARG A 562 -7.01 24.33 -40.90
C ARG A 562 -8.16 25.10 -40.24
N ASP A 563 -7.79 25.98 -39.31
CA ASP A 563 -7.94 27.44 -39.44
C ASP A 563 -7.01 28.15 -38.45
N PHE A 564 -6.02 28.90 -38.94
CA PHE A 564 -5.33 29.94 -38.17
C PHE A 564 -4.94 31.09 -39.11
N LEU A 565 -5.56 32.23 -38.86
CA LEU A 565 -5.19 33.55 -39.35
C LEU A 565 -3.94 34.03 -38.61
N ILE A 566 -2.99 34.57 -39.38
CA ILE A 566 -1.81 35.29 -38.92
C ILE A 566 -2.21 36.73 -38.60
N LEU A 567 -1.86 37.22 -37.41
CA LEU A 567 -1.60 38.65 -37.19
C LEU A 567 -0.38 38.81 -36.28
N ASP A 568 0.66 39.42 -36.86
CA ASP A 568 1.82 40.00 -36.19
C ASP A 568 1.41 41.15 -35.26
N GLY A 569 2.14 41.32 -34.16
CA GLY A 569 1.94 42.46 -33.26
C GLY A 569 2.96 42.53 -32.13
N ASN A 570 4.16 43.02 -32.44
CA ASN A 570 5.07 43.62 -31.46
C ASN A 570 4.36 44.76 -30.70
N LEU A 571 4.51 44.82 -29.38
CA LEU A 571 5.10 45.96 -28.65
C LEU A 571 4.80 45.97 -27.14
N SER A 572 5.85 46.35 -26.41
CA SER A 572 5.85 47.21 -25.21
C SER A 572 5.61 46.62 -23.80
N ARG A 573 6.68 46.78 -23.01
CA ARG A 573 6.76 46.80 -21.54
C ARG A 573 5.95 47.96 -20.94
N PRO A 574 5.66 47.90 -19.63
CA PRO A 574 6.01 49.02 -18.73
C PRO A 574 6.71 48.51 -17.46
N ARG A 575 7.90 49.03 -17.11
CA ARG A 575 8.20 50.19 -16.26
C ARG A 575 7.72 50.08 -14.80
N ARG A 576 8.74 50.03 -13.92
CA ARG A 576 8.75 50.27 -12.48
C ARG A 576 8.13 51.62 -12.12
N LEU A 577 7.46 51.67 -10.97
CA LEU A 577 7.45 52.82 -10.05
C LEU A 577 7.76 52.33 -8.64
N ILE A 578 8.46 53.19 -7.90
CA ILE A 578 9.07 53.05 -6.58
C ILE A 578 8.30 53.98 -5.61
N ASP A 579 8.38 53.68 -4.30
CA ASP A 579 8.07 54.50 -3.11
C ASP A 579 6.59 54.70 -2.72
N ASN A 580 6.16 54.72 -1.44
CA ASN A 580 6.67 54.42 -0.09
C ASN A 580 5.42 54.54 0.86
N PRO A 581 5.47 54.49 2.22
CA PRO A 581 4.50 53.75 3.02
C PRO A 581 3.69 54.62 4.01
N ASN A 582 2.92 53.93 4.85
CA ASN A 582 2.40 54.32 6.17
C ASN A 582 1.01 54.96 6.29
N ASN A 583 0.31 54.36 7.27
CA ASN A 583 -0.78 54.88 8.11
C ASN A 583 -2.17 55.03 7.46
N SER A 584 -3.29 54.71 8.12
CA SER A 584 -3.57 54.06 9.40
C SER A 584 -5.10 54.02 9.56
N ARG A 585 -5.58 53.15 10.45
CA ARG A 585 -6.84 53.22 11.21
C ARG A 585 -8.17 52.80 10.54
N ASN A 586 -8.76 51.80 11.21
CA ASN A 586 -10.14 51.67 11.68
C ASN A 586 -11.28 51.89 10.67
N ILE A 587 -12.14 50.87 10.52
CA ILE A 587 -13.59 50.99 10.68
C ILE A 587 -14.18 49.59 10.96
N HIS A 588 -15.02 49.55 12.00
CA HIS A 588 -15.90 48.46 12.40
C HIS A 588 -17.21 48.47 11.59
N LYS A 589 -17.82 47.28 11.45
CA LYS A 589 -19.27 47.00 11.27
C LYS A 589 -19.95 47.43 9.96
N MET A 590 -20.49 46.43 9.25
CA MET A 590 -21.93 46.19 8.92
C MET A 590 -22.00 45.25 7.71
N GLN A 591 -22.50 44.03 7.89
CA GLN A 591 -23.88 43.60 7.60
C GLN A 591 -24.22 43.45 6.11
N ARG A 592 -24.45 42.17 5.76
CA ARG A 592 -25.60 41.62 5.00
C ARG A 592 -25.80 41.94 3.50
N GLN A 593 -26.02 40.81 2.82
CA GLN A 593 -27.01 40.50 1.78
C GLN A 593 -26.62 40.59 0.30
N ILE A 594 -26.63 39.39 -0.30
CA ILE A 594 -27.33 39.00 -1.54
C ILE A 594 -26.89 39.72 -2.82
N HIS A 595 -26.11 39.01 -3.64
CA HIS A 595 -26.64 38.45 -4.89
C HIS A 595 -25.93 37.16 -5.28
#